data_AF-A0A160VAY8-F1
#
_entry.id   AF-A0A160VAY8-F1
#
_cell.length_a   1.000
_cell.length_b   1.000
_cell.length_c   1.000
_cell.angle_alpha   90.00
_cell.angle_beta   90.00
_cell.angle_gamma   90.00
#
_symmetry.space_group_name_H-M   'P 1'
#
loop_
_entity.id
_entity.type
_entity.pdbx_description
1 polymer ?
#
loop_
_entity_poly.entity_id
_entity_poly.type
_entity_poly.pdbx_seq_one_letter_code
_entity_poly.pdbx_strand_id
1 'polypeptide(L)'
;MLKAAKEKGVSIQPKLCLADDLIHVLRTDGQAGFSRRIAEEVAKLEPEVDSVLLSQFSMAAALSHVSSVANVPILSAPHCSALAFKKLLSSSVTV
;
A
#
# COMPACT_ATOMS: atom_id res chain seq x y z
N MET A 1 12.22 -0.26 -1.79
CA MET A 1 11.64 0.44 -2.95
C MET A 1 12.68 1.28 -3.69
N LEU A 2 13.35 2.26 -3.06
CA LEU A 2 14.32 3.14 -3.74
C LEU A 2 15.49 2.40 -4.41
N LYS A 3 16.05 1.38 -3.75
CA LYS A 3 17.08 0.51 -4.35
C LYS A 3 16.60 -0.11 -5.67
N ALA A 4 15.41 -0.72 -5.65
CA ALA A 4 14.83 -1.36 -6.84
C ALA A 4 14.47 -0.34 -7.94
N ALA A 5 14.05 0.87 -7.58
CA ALA A 5 13.79 1.94 -8.55
C ALA A 5 15.09 2.35 -9.26
N LYS A 6 16.16 2.56 -8.50
CA LYS A 6 17.51 2.85 -9.02
C LYS A 6 18.00 1.74 -9.96
N GLU A 7 17.85 0.48 -9.57
CA GLU A 7 18.23 -0.68 -10.40
C GLU A 7 17.46 -0.75 -11.72
N LYS A 8 16.24 -0.20 -11.76
CA LYS A 8 15.40 -0.12 -12.96
C LYS A 8 15.56 1.19 -13.76
N GLY A 9 16.45 2.09 -13.33
CA GLY A 9 16.60 3.41 -13.96
C GLY A 9 15.36 4.31 -13.82
N VAL A 10 14.52 4.06 -12.81
CA VAL A 10 13.30 4.84 -12.53
C VAL A 10 13.56 5.75 -11.34
N SER A 11 13.14 7.01 -11.45
CA SER A 11 13.16 7.96 -10.34
C SER A 11 11.85 7.87 -9.55
N ILE A 12 11.95 7.82 -8.22
CA ILE A 12 10.81 7.88 -7.30
C ILE A 12 11.13 8.90 -6.23
N GLN A 13 10.20 9.81 -5.94
CA GLN A 13 10.29 10.73 -4.81
C GLN A 13 9.40 10.21 -3.67
N PRO A 14 9.97 9.62 -2.60
CA PRO A 14 9.18 9.08 -1.52
C PRO A 14 8.73 10.20 -0.58
N LYS A 15 7.44 10.20 -0.23
CA LYS A 15 6.91 10.96 0.90
C LYS A 15 6.51 9.98 1.99
N LEU A 16 7.18 10.05 3.15
CA LEU A 16 6.93 9.13 4.26
C LEU A 16 5.80 9.66 5.14
N CYS A 17 4.90 8.77 5.53
CA CYS A 17 3.87 9.01 6.53
C CYS A 17 3.92 7.86 7.54
N LEU A 18 4.00 8.22 8.82
CA LEU A 18 3.91 7.29 9.93
C LEU A 18 2.57 7.52 10.63
N ALA A 19 1.80 6.44 10.75
CA ALA A 19 0.59 6.39 11.55
C ALA A 19 0.81 5.34 12.65
N ASP A 20 1.39 5.78 13.76
CA ASP A 20 1.83 4.91 14.87
C ASP A 20 0.67 4.37 15.72
N ASP A 21 -0.50 5.00 15.62
CA ASP A 21 -1.71 4.64 16.34
C ASP A 21 -2.50 3.49 15.70
N LEU A 22 -2.19 3.10 14.46
CA LEU A 22 -2.98 2.15 13.67
C LEU A 22 -3.23 0.80 14.37
N ILE A 23 -2.25 0.23 15.06
CA ILE A 23 -2.44 -1.04 15.78
C ILE A 23 -3.34 -0.86 17.00
N HIS A 24 -3.29 0.30 17.66
CA HIS A 24 -4.19 0.61 18.75
C HIS A 24 -5.63 0.74 18.23
N VAL A 25 -5.84 1.53 17.17
CA VAL A 25 -7.14 1.69 16.52
C VAL A 25 -7.71 0.34 16.05
N LEU A 26 -6.87 -0.53 15.48
CA LEU A 26 -7.31 -1.87 15.09
C LEU A 26 -7.85 -2.69 16.27
N ARG A 27 -7.23 -2.55 17.45
CA ARG A 27 -7.63 -3.28 18.66
C ARG A 27 -8.90 -2.70 19.32
N THR A 28 -9.09 -1.39 19.26
CA THR A 28 -10.21 -0.70 19.91
C THR A 28 -11.44 -0.59 19.01
N ASP A 29 -11.23 -0.24 17.74
CA ASP A 29 -12.29 0.15 16.81
C ASP A 29 -12.49 -0.91 15.69
N GLY A 30 -11.67 -1.96 15.72
CA GLY A 30 -11.71 -3.06 14.75
C GLY A 30 -11.30 -2.64 13.34
N GLN A 31 -11.65 -3.50 12.37
CA GLN A 31 -11.24 -3.34 10.97
C GLN A 31 -11.84 -2.10 10.30
N ALA A 32 -13.06 -1.72 10.67
CA ALA A 32 -13.71 -0.53 10.11
C ALA A 32 -13.00 0.76 10.56
N GLY A 33 -12.70 0.88 11.86
CA GLY A 33 -11.93 2.00 12.40
C GLY A 33 -10.53 2.06 11.82
N PHE A 34 -9.85 0.92 11.72
CA PHE A 34 -8.53 0.80 11.11
C PHE A 34 -8.52 1.28 9.65
N SER A 35 -9.50 0.84 8.85
CA SER A 35 -9.60 1.24 7.44
C SER A 35 -9.88 2.72 7.29
N ARG A 36 -10.79 3.28 8.10
CA ARG A 36 -11.08 4.72 8.13
C ARG A 36 -9.84 5.53 8.49
N ARG A 37 -9.12 5.13 9.54
CA ARG A 37 -7.92 5.82 10.02
C ARG A 37 -6.81 5.83 8.98
N ILE A 38 -6.63 4.74 8.22
CA ILE A 38 -5.70 4.72 7.09
C ILE A 38 -6.16 5.69 5.99
N ALA A 39 -7.45 5.70 5.64
CA ALA A 39 -7.99 6.60 4.62
C ALA A 39 -7.77 8.08 4.98
N GLU A 40 -7.87 8.44 6.27
CA GLU A 40 -7.56 9.80 6.74
C GLU A 40 -6.10 10.20 6.51
N GLU A 41 -5.14 9.30 6.71
CA GLU A 41 -3.73 9.59 6.39
C GLU A 41 -3.47 9.63 4.90
N VAL A 42 -4.11 8.75 4.13
CA VAL A 42 -4.03 8.78 2.67
C VAL A 42 -4.53 10.12 2.15
N ALA A 43 -5.70 10.59 2.60
CA ALA A 43 -6.28 11.89 2.21
C ALA A 43 -5.34 13.08 2.44
N LYS A 44 -4.50 13.04 3.49
CA LYS A 44 -3.49 14.08 3.75
C LYS A 44 -2.32 14.03 2.76
N LEU A 45 -2.00 12.84 2.24
CA LEU A 45 -0.88 12.62 1.33
C LEU A 45 -1.22 12.84 -0.13
N GLU A 46 -2.45 12.50 -0.56
CA GLU A 46 -2.83 12.51 -1.98
C GLU A 46 -2.53 13.82 -2.72
N PRO A 47 -2.66 15.02 -2.11
CA PRO A 47 -2.33 16.27 -2.81
C PRO A 47 -0.85 16.41 -3.21
N GLU A 48 0.03 15.60 -2.63
CA GLU A 48 1.48 15.72 -2.75
C GLU A 48 2.15 14.53 -3.46
N VAL A 49 1.37 13.51 -3.83
CA VAL A 49 1.88 12.28 -4.44
C VAL A 49 0.99 11.82 -5.58
N ASP A 50 1.55 11.08 -6.53
CA ASP A 50 0.82 10.48 -7.64
C ASP A 50 0.27 9.07 -7.33
N SER A 51 0.70 8.47 -6.22
CA SER A 51 0.26 7.15 -5.74
C SER A 51 0.63 6.96 -4.26
N VAL A 52 -0.12 6.12 -3.55
CA VAL A 52 0.18 5.75 -2.15
C VAL A 52 0.44 4.26 -2.02
N LEU A 53 1.48 3.89 -1.28
CA LEU A 53 1.80 2.49 -0.95
C LEU A 53 1.46 2.18 0.51
N LEU A 54 0.49 1.30 0.72
CA LEU A 54 0.26 0.63 2.00
C LEU A 54 1.39 -0.37 2.23
N SER A 55 2.38 0.05 3.02
CA SER A 55 3.69 -0.60 3.11
C SER A 55 3.73 -1.82 4.02
N GLN A 56 2.81 -1.92 4.99
CA GLN A 56 2.76 -3.01 5.96
C GLN A 56 1.70 -4.06 5.60
N PHE A 57 1.97 -5.32 5.97
CA PHE A 57 1.07 -6.44 5.68
C PHE A 57 -0.31 -6.27 6.30
N SER A 58 -0.38 -5.79 7.54
CA SER A 58 -1.63 -5.52 8.26
C SER A 58 -2.56 -4.55 7.51
N MET A 59 -1.99 -3.61 6.74
CA MET A 59 -2.75 -2.60 6.00
C MET A 59 -3.46 -3.17 4.77
N ALA A 60 -3.13 -4.38 4.31
CA ALA A 60 -3.76 -4.97 3.13
C ALA A 60 -5.28 -5.13 3.28
N ALA A 61 -5.78 -5.34 4.50
CA ALA A 61 -7.21 -5.43 4.79
C ALA A 61 -7.97 -4.13 4.46
N ALA A 62 -7.29 -2.97 4.52
CA ALA A 62 -7.88 -1.67 4.22
C ALA A 62 -7.89 -1.33 2.73
N LEU A 63 -7.21 -2.10 1.87
CA LEU A 63 -7.00 -1.77 0.45
C LEU A 63 -8.32 -1.44 -0.26
N SER A 64 -9.34 -2.30 -0.12
CA SER A 64 -10.61 -2.11 -0.81
C SER A 64 -11.29 -0.80 -0.43
N HIS A 65 -11.34 -0.51 0.87
CA HIS A 65 -11.97 0.71 1.39
C HIS A 65 -11.21 1.96 0.96
N VAL A 66 -9.88 1.99 1.17
CA VAL A 66 -9.05 3.16 0.85
C VAL A 66 -9.08 3.42 -0.67
N SER A 67 -8.98 2.39 -1.50
CA SER A 67 -9.08 2.54 -2.97
C SER A 67 -10.43 3.08 -3.45
N SER A 68 -11.51 2.87 -2.69
CA SER A 68 -12.84 3.40 -3.06
C SER A 68 -13.04 4.88 -2.75
N VAL A 69 -12.19 5.48 -1.91
CA VAL A 69 -12.31 6.87 -1.46
C VAL A 69 -11.13 7.74 -1.88
N ALA A 70 -10.00 7.12 -2.22
CA ALA A 70 -8.78 7.78 -2.64
C ALA A 70 -8.88 8.40 -4.04
N ASN A 71 -8.24 9.55 -4.24
CA ASN A 71 -8.14 10.19 -5.55
C ASN A 71 -6.90 9.71 -6.34
N VAL A 72 -5.96 9.03 -5.68
CA VAL A 72 -4.75 8.49 -6.30
C VAL A 72 -4.72 6.96 -6.17
N PRO A 73 -4.02 6.25 -7.08
CA PRO A 73 -3.88 4.80 -6.98
C PRO A 73 -3.29 4.35 -5.64
N ILE A 74 -3.96 3.38 -5.02
CA ILE A 74 -3.51 2.76 -3.77
C ILE A 74 -2.90 1.40 -4.08
N LEU A 75 -1.63 1.27 -3.72
CA LEU A 75 -0.86 0.05 -3.86
C LEU A 75 -0.78 -0.65 -2.51
N SER A 76 -0.77 -1.98 -2.52
CA SER A 76 -0.61 -2.79 -1.31
C SER A 76 0.57 -3.74 -1.49
N ALA A 77 1.57 -3.64 -0.61
CA ALA A 77 2.77 -4.46 -0.70
C ALA A 77 2.47 -5.98 -0.74
N PRO A 78 1.54 -6.52 0.08
CA PRO A 78 1.17 -7.93 -0.02
C PRO A 78 0.55 -8.33 -1.36
N HIS A 79 -0.36 -7.52 -1.90
CA HIS A 79 -1.03 -7.82 -3.18
C HIS A 79 -0.04 -7.76 -4.35
N CYS A 80 0.82 -6.74 -4.38
CA CYS A 80 1.87 -6.60 -5.38
C CYS A 80 2.86 -7.78 -5.33
N SER A 81 3.23 -8.21 -4.12
CA SER A 81 4.15 -9.34 -3.93
C SER A 81 3.53 -10.67 -4.35
N ALA A 82 2.27 -10.91 -4.00
CA ALA A 82 1.52 -12.09 -4.44
C ALA A 82 1.38 -12.15 -5.96
N LEU A 83 1.09 -11.01 -6.61
CA LEU A 83 1.03 -10.91 -8.06
C LEU A 83 2.39 -11.20 -8.71
N ALA A 84 3.47 -10.63 -8.17
CA ALA A 84 4.83 -10.89 -8.67
C ALA A 84 5.19 -12.38 -8.53
N PHE A 85 4.86 -12.98 -7.38
CA PHE A 85 5.09 -14.40 -7.14
C PHE A 85 4.30 -15.28 -8.12
N LYS A 86 3.02 -14.99 -8.35
CA LYS A 86 2.20 -15.69 -9.36
C LYS A 86 2.83 -15.63 -10.76
N LYS A 87 3.37 -14.47 -11.16
CA LYS A 87 4.04 -14.30 -12.45
C LYS A 87 5.32 -15.13 -12.57
N LEU A 88 6.07 -15.27 -11.48
CA LEU A 88 7.26 -16.14 -11.46
C LEU A 88 6.85 -17.60 -11.67
N LEU A 89 5.84 -18.07 -10.94
CA LEU A 89 5.32 -19.43 -11.09
C LEU A 89 4.82 -19.71 -12.51
N SER A 90 4.08 -18.77 -13.12
CA SER A 90 3.59 -18.95 -14.50
C SER A 90 4.70 -18.90 -15.55
N SER A 91 5.79 -18.19 -15.30
CA SER A 91 6.94 -18.12 -16.22
C SER A 91 7.86 -19.33 -16.12
N SER A 92 7.76 -20.10 -15.03
CA SER A 92 8.48 -21.37 -14.84
C SER A 92 7.72 -22.59 -15.38
N VAL A 93 6.50 -22.42 -15.88
CA VAL A 93 5.74 -23.47 -16.59
C VAL A 93 5.92 -23.25 -18.09
N THR A 94 7.11 -23.61 -18.58
CA THR A 94 7.30 -23.98 -19.99
C THR A 94 7.45 -25.49 -19.99
N VAL A 95 6.36 -26.20 -20.26
CA VAL A 95 6.38 -27.62 -20.66
C VAL A 95 6.31 -27.66 -22.17
#